data_AF-A0A7V9P2H4-F1
#
_entry.id   AF-A0A7V9P2H4-F1
#
_cell.length_a   1.000
_cell.length_b   1.000
_cell.length_c   1.000
_cell.angle_alpha   90.00
_cell.angle_beta   90.00
_cell.angle_gamma   90.00
#
_symmetry.space_group_name_H-M   'P 1'
#
loop_
_entity.id
_entity.type
_entity.pdbx_description
1 polymer ?
#
loop_
_entity_poly.entity_id
_entity_poly.type
_entity_poly.pdbx_seq_one_letter_code
_entity_poly.pdbx_strand_id
1 'polypeptide(L)'
;MKKYLSVLFVVLLNFVFSQNNVRVFSGNGELFTVSAFNLVQNKIPQANVLIQTILDDTLKLKIELDNKTKFETTLFLFEKGKPTKNKEFNYRINIEQGKIKFSYNGYYDIIKLPDPLVPVKPIIDTTFKYKNTRLGHFCELKDSKPVYFNNIPKNASCINAMPEEYLNYTNLLMVKADVADEKFIIAENVCRNNCLSVAQLNFLLKYIEFELDKLKLLKIAYFNLTDLNNKKDLEKSFRFESSVSELNSFFKTAVDPKTFASKNCKTPSSPEDVKTFQSELSVYTNDAQRYETFKKLYDGFCYSKDQVVIILNTFIHDREKLDAAKMLYFKCAEKDNFLLISDVFSYNETISELKDFVSKQKN
;
A
#
# COMPACT_ATOMS: atom_id res chain seq x y z
N MET A 1 2.78 -50.14 -52.16
CA MET A 1 4.16 -49.97 -51.65
C MET A 1 4.24 -48.61 -50.96
N LYS A 2 4.28 -48.59 -49.62
CA LYS A 2 4.34 -47.35 -48.83
C LYS A 2 5.78 -46.84 -48.82
N LYS A 3 6.01 -45.62 -49.33
CA LYS A 3 7.32 -44.95 -49.30
C LYS A 3 7.57 -44.44 -47.88
N TYR A 4 8.60 -44.96 -47.23
CA TYR A 4 9.11 -44.46 -45.96
C TYR A 4 9.83 -43.13 -46.22
N LEU A 5 9.26 -42.04 -45.72
CA LEU A 5 9.91 -40.73 -45.63
C LEU A 5 10.81 -40.76 -44.40
N SER A 6 12.12 -40.91 -44.62
CA SER A 6 13.14 -40.86 -43.57
C SER A 6 13.34 -39.40 -43.16
N VAL A 7 12.94 -39.05 -41.93
CA VAL A 7 13.18 -37.73 -41.34
C VAL A 7 14.56 -37.73 -40.70
N LEU A 8 15.49 -37.00 -41.30
CA LEU A 8 16.84 -36.76 -40.80
C LEU A 8 16.74 -35.79 -39.59
N PHE A 9 16.87 -36.32 -38.38
CA PHE A 9 16.88 -35.55 -37.14
C PHE A 9 18.29 -34.98 -36.92
N VAL A 10 18.52 -33.73 -37.34
CA VAL A 10 19.77 -33.01 -37.05
C VAL A 10 19.73 -32.54 -35.59
N VAL A 11 20.38 -33.30 -34.71
CA VAL A 11 20.63 -32.90 -33.31
C VAL A 11 21.74 -31.85 -33.31
N LEU A 12 21.35 -30.57 -33.22
CA LEU A 12 22.26 -29.49 -32.85
C LEU A 12 22.61 -29.66 -31.36
N LEU A 13 23.74 -30.32 -31.09
CA LEU A 13 24.39 -30.34 -29.79
C LEU A 13 24.81 -28.90 -29.44
N ASN A 14 24.00 -28.22 -28.65
CA ASN A 14 24.43 -27.01 -27.94
C ASN A 14 25.50 -27.43 -26.92
N PHE A 15 26.76 -27.35 -27.29
CA PHE A 15 27.85 -27.32 -26.32
C PHE A 15 27.70 -26.03 -25.51
N VAL A 16 27.06 -26.12 -24.36
CA VAL A 16 27.08 -25.06 -23.37
C VAL A 16 28.49 -25.03 -22.81
N PHE A 17 29.37 -24.23 -23.44
CA PHE A 17 30.65 -23.89 -22.86
C PHE A 17 30.38 -23.18 -21.54
N SER A 18 30.74 -23.82 -20.44
CA SER A 18 30.68 -23.23 -19.11
C SER A 18 31.63 -22.02 -19.07
N GLN A 19 31.09 -20.83 -18.78
CA GLN A 19 31.77 -19.54 -18.86
C GLN A 19 31.90 -18.91 -17.47
N ASN A 20 33.02 -18.23 -17.22
CA ASN A 20 33.21 -17.45 -15.99
C ASN A 20 32.83 -15.99 -16.20
N ASN A 21 32.55 -15.30 -15.09
CA ASN A 21 32.39 -13.85 -15.04
C ASN A 21 33.46 -13.26 -14.11
N VAL A 22 33.84 -12.01 -14.35
CA VAL A 22 34.71 -11.24 -13.47
C VAL A 22 34.04 -9.91 -13.16
N ARG A 23 33.90 -9.62 -11.87
CA ARG A 23 33.48 -8.32 -11.38
C ARG A 23 34.68 -7.57 -10.83
N VAL A 24 34.91 -6.36 -11.33
CA VAL A 24 35.90 -5.43 -10.80
C VAL A 24 35.15 -4.26 -10.19
N PHE A 25 35.45 -3.91 -8.95
CA PHE A 25 34.83 -2.75 -8.29
C PHE A 25 35.85 -1.93 -7.49
N SER A 26 35.59 -0.63 -7.40
CA SER A 26 36.39 0.33 -6.66
C SER A 26 36.02 0.33 -5.18
N GLY A 27 36.99 0.08 -4.30
CA GLY A 27 36.80 0.06 -2.85
C GLY A 27 36.63 1.45 -2.23
N ASN A 28 37.15 2.49 -2.91
CA ASN A 28 37.03 3.89 -2.53
C ASN A 28 36.02 4.68 -3.38
N GLY A 29 35.29 4.01 -4.28
CA GLY A 29 34.24 4.62 -5.10
C GLY A 29 34.73 5.40 -6.32
N GLU A 30 36.04 5.47 -6.55
CA GLU A 30 36.60 6.10 -7.76
C GLU A 30 36.17 5.38 -9.03
N LEU A 31 35.95 6.16 -10.09
CA LEU A 31 35.49 5.69 -11.38
C LEU A 31 36.67 5.25 -12.26
N PHE A 32 36.45 4.22 -13.06
CA PHE A 32 37.47 3.73 -13.98
C PHE A 32 36.83 3.17 -15.25
N THR A 33 37.64 3.06 -16.29
CA THR A 33 37.31 2.31 -17.51
C THR A 33 38.13 1.04 -17.56
N VAL A 34 37.49 -0.05 -17.98
CA VAL A 34 38.12 -1.36 -18.11
C VAL A 34 38.05 -1.80 -19.56
N SER A 35 39.18 -2.29 -20.07
CA SER A 35 39.27 -2.96 -21.36
C SER A 35 39.67 -4.41 -21.15
N ALA A 36 38.93 -5.32 -21.76
CA ALA A 36 39.17 -6.76 -21.80
C ALA A 36 38.93 -7.26 -23.22
N PHE A 37 39.64 -8.30 -23.66
CA PHE A 37 39.52 -8.81 -25.04
C PHE A 37 39.77 -7.74 -26.13
N ASN A 38 40.63 -6.75 -25.85
CA ASN A 38 40.85 -5.57 -26.68
C ASN A 38 39.59 -4.70 -26.93
N LEU A 39 38.55 -4.86 -26.11
CA LEU A 39 37.31 -4.09 -26.15
C LEU A 39 37.09 -3.36 -24.82
N VAL A 40 36.69 -2.10 -24.90
CA VAL A 40 36.27 -1.31 -23.73
C VAL A 40 34.93 -1.85 -23.24
N GLN A 41 34.89 -2.33 -22.00
CA GLN A 41 33.71 -2.99 -21.42
C GLN A 41 32.68 -1.97 -20.92
N ASN A 42 33.14 -0.83 -20.41
CA ASN A 42 32.29 0.27 -19.98
C ASN A 42 32.67 1.58 -20.69
N LYS A 43 31.81 2.04 -21.60
CA LYS A 43 32.02 3.29 -22.37
C LYS A 43 32.02 4.54 -21.47
N ILE A 44 31.32 4.47 -20.34
CA ILE A 44 31.28 5.52 -19.32
C ILE A 44 32.07 4.99 -18.11
N PRO A 45 32.97 5.78 -17.50
CA PRO A 45 33.65 5.40 -16.27
C PRO A 45 32.66 4.99 -15.17
N GLN A 46 32.92 3.84 -14.53
CA GLN A 46 32.03 3.26 -13.51
C GLN A 46 32.87 2.73 -12.34
N ALA A 47 32.29 2.71 -11.14
CA ALA A 47 32.94 2.14 -9.95
C ALA A 47 32.77 0.61 -9.84
N ASN A 48 31.94 -0.01 -10.69
CA ASN A 48 31.68 -1.46 -10.71
C ASN A 48 31.42 -1.90 -12.15
N VAL A 49 32.25 -2.81 -12.64
CA VAL A 49 32.21 -3.31 -14.02
C VAL A 49 32.15 -4.84 -13.96
N LEU A 50 31.14 -5.41 -14.62
CA LEU A 50 30.99 -6.85 -14.79
C LEU A 50 31.42 -7.24 -16.20
N ILE A 51 32.34 -8.20 -16.29
CA ILE A 51 32.85 -8.77 -17.53
C ILE A 51 32.33 -10.20 -17.58
N GLN A 52 31.58 -10.53 -18.63
CA GLN A 52 30.86 -11.80 -18.74
C GLN A 52 31.45 -12.68 -19.84
N THR A 53 31.08 -13.95 -19.83
CA THR A 53 31.35 -14.87 -20.95
C THR A 53 32.85 -15.10 -21.18
N ILE A 54 33.61 -15.23 -20.10
CA ILE A 54 35.05 -15.51 -20.16
C ILE A 54 35.25 -17.01 -20.38
N LEU A 55 35.89 -17.34 -21.51
CA LEU A 55 36.15 -18.72 -21.94
C LEU A 55 37.50 -19.26 -21.45
N ASP A 56 38.49 -18.39 -21.36
CA ASP A 56 39.83 -18.74 -20.92
C ASP A 56 39.95 -18.76 -19.39
N ASP A 57 40.91 -19.52 -18.88
CA ASP A 57 41.19 -19.56 -17.44
C ASP A 57 41.94 -18.30 -16.94
N THR A 58 42.28 -17.40 -17.87
CA THR A 58 42.93 -16.13 -17.57
C THR A 58 42.23 -14.97 -18.26
N LEU A 59 42.23 -13.81 -17.60
CA LEU A 59 41.67 -12.58 -18.15
C LEU A 59 42.71 -11.46 -18.07
N LYS A 60 43.12 -10.94 -19.23
CA LYS A 60 43.96 -9.73 -19.30
C LYS A 60 43.06 -8.50 -19.23
N LEU A 61 43.32 -7.64 -18.25
CA LEU A 61 42.62 -6.39 -18.04
C LEU A 61 43.56 -5.20 -18.27
N LYS A 62 43.03 -4.17 -18.93
CA LYS A 62 43.61 -2.83 -18.92
C LYS A 62 42.64 -1.89 -18.21
N ILE A 63 43.10 -1.21 -17.18
CA ILE A 63 42.34 -0.25 -16.38
C ILE A 63 42.87 1.15 -16.70
N GLU A 64 41.97 2.07 -17.03
CA GLU A 64 42.30 3.47 -17.30
C GLU A 64 41.47 4.37 -16.38
N LEU A 65 42.19 5.23 -15.64
CA LEU A 65 41.63 6.20 -14.69
C LEU A 65 41.39 7.56 -15.37
N ASP A 66 40.63 8.45 -14.72
CA ASP A 66 40.31 9.79 -15.25
C ASP A 66 41.56 10.64 -15.56
N ASN A 67 42.65 10.45 -14.80
CA ASN A 67 43.93 11.10 -15.04
C ASN A 67 44.74 10.47 -16.20
N LYS A 68 44.12 9.59 -17.00
CA LYS A 68 44.71 8.83 -18.13
C LYS A 68 45.81 7.84 -17.74
N THR A 69 45.99 7.55 -16.45
CA THR A 69 46.92 6.51 -16.01
C THR A 69 46.38 5.15 -16.38
N LYS A 70 47.22 4.31 -16.99
CA LYS A 70 46.86 2.97 -17.49
C LYS A 70 47.58 1.90 -16.69
N PHE A 71 46.85 0.84 -16.35
CA PHE A 71 47.36 -0.32 -15.63
C PHE A 71 46.96 -1.58 -16.35
N GLU A 72 47.90 -2.50 -16.51
CA GLU A 72 47.63 -3.81 -17.10
C GLU A 72 47.85 -4.90 -16.04
N THR A 73 46.91 -5.84 -15.95
CA THR A 73 47.01 -6.99 -15.05
C THR A 73 46.42 -8.24 -15.70
N THR A 74 46.87 -9.40 -15.27
CA THR A 74 46.34 -10.70 -15.69
C THR A 74 45.71 -11.39 -14.49
N LEU A 75 44.44 -11.74 -14.61
CA LEU A 75 43.68 -12.45 -13.60
C LEU A 75 43.67 -13.93 -13.90
N PHE A 76 43.86 -14.76 -12.88
CA PHE A 76 43.75 -16.21 -12.95
C PHE A 76 42.44 -16.64 -12.31
N LEU A 77 41.57 -17.28 -13.08
CA LEU A 77 40.22 -17.66 -12.68
C LEU A 77 40.22 -19.04 -12.03
N PHE A 78 40.94 -19.15 -10.91
CA PHE A 78 41.18 -20.41 -10.22
C PHE A 78 40.47 -20.53 -8.88
N GLU A 79 39.97 -21.72 -8.59
CA GLU A 79 39.51 -22.14 -7.28
C GLU A 79 40.57 -23.03 -6.65
N LYS A 80 41.19 -22.58 -5.54
CA LYS A 80 42.27 -23.30 -4.84
C LYS A 80 43.41 -23.78 -5.77
N GLY A 81 43.78 -22.92 -6.73
CA GLY A 81 44.86 -23.19 -7.69
C GLY A 81 44.47 -24.07 -8.88
N LYS A 82 43.19 -24.41 -9.05
CA LYS A 82 42.70 -25.17 -10.20
C LYS A 82 41.79 -24.30 -11.08
N PRO A 83 41.88 -24.39 -12.42
CA PRO A 83 40.86 -23.84 -13.31
C PRO A 83 39.46 -24.27 -12.91
N THR A 84 38.54 -23.31 -12.81
CA THR A 84 37.13 -23.57 -12.50
C THR A 84 36.26 -22.84 -13.51
N LYS A 85 35.01 -23.28 -13.66
CA LYS A 85 34.06 -22.74 -14.63
C LYS A 85 32.73 -22.43 -13.95
N ASN A 86 31.90 -21.59 -14.57
CA ASN A 86 30.58 -21.17 -14.07
C ASN A 86 30.64 -20.41 -12.72
N LYS A 87 31.71 -19.63 -12.50
CA LYS A 87 31.88 -18.79 -11.32
C LYS A 87 31.99 -17.31 -11.69
N GLU A 88 31.49 -16.44 -10.82
CA GLU A 88 31.77 -15.01 -10.85
C GLU A 88 32.90 -14.70 -9.87
N PHE A 89 34.04 -14.22 -10.38
CA PHE A 89 35.20 -13.81 -9.60
C PHE A 89 35.16 -12.32 -9.29
N ASN A 90 35.22 -11.98 -8.01
CA ASN A 90 35.16 -10.60 -7.54
C ASN A 90 36.56 -10.09 -7.18
N TYR A 91 36.92 -8.95 -7.74
CA TYR A 91 38.14 -8.24 -7.46
C TYR A 91 37.85 -6.80 -7.06
N ARG A 92 38.53 -6.35 -6.01
CA ARG A 92 38.50 -4.98 -5.53
C ARG A 92 39.74 -4.25 -6.01
N ILE A 93 39.55 -3.03 -6.50
CA ILE A 93 40.64 -2.08 -6.73
C ILE A 93 40.55 -0.97 -5.71
N ASN A 94 41.67 -0.63 -5.07
CA ASN A 94 41.80 0.61 -4.31
C ASN A 94 42.77 1.50 -5.08
N ILE A 95 42.33 2.70 -5.41
CA ILE A 95 43.13 3.67 -6.15
C ILE A 95 43.62 4.72 -5.14
N GLU A 96 44.93 4.80 -4.93
CA GLU A 96 45.56 5.72 -3.97
C GLU A 96 46.72 6.43 -4.65
N GLN A 97 46.68 7.76 -4.75
CA GLN A 97 47.77 8.58 -5.31
C GLN A 97 48.25 8.11 -6.70
N GLY A 98 47.32 7.71 -7.58
CA GLY A 98 47.67 7.22 -8.91
C GLY A 98 48.35 5.85 -8.92
N LYS A 99 48.22 5.05 -7.85
CA LYS A 99 48.59 3.63 -7.81
C LYS A 99 47.34 2.79 -7.57
N ILE A 100 47.26 1.64 -8.23
CA ILE A 100 46.16 0.68 -8.03
C ILE A 100 46.66 -0.48 -7.19
N LYS A 101 45.98 -0.73 -6.06
CA LYS A 101 46.09 -1.98 -5.31
C LYS A 101 44.95 -2.90 -5.72
N PHE A 102 45.30 -3.98 -6.41
CA PHE A 102 44.36 -4.99 -6.86
C PHE A 102 44.25 -6.12 -5.81
N SER A 103 43.04 -6.43 -5.37
CA SER A 103 42.79 -7.42 -4.31
C SER A 103 41.71 -8.40 -4.72
N TYR A 104 41.99 -9.69 -4.62
CA TYR A 104 40.99 -10.74 -4.80
C TYR A 104 40.00 -10.73 -3.61
N ASN A 105 38.70 -10.72 -3.91
CA ASN A 105 37.64 -10.57 -2.90
C ASN A 105 36.80 -11.86 -2.72
N GLY A 106 36.80 -12.77 -3.69
CA GLY A 106 36.07 -14.04 -3.61
C GLY A 106 35.53 -14.50 -4.96
N TYR A 107 34.94 -15.70 -5.01
CA TYR A 107 34.13 -16.16 -6.14
C TYR A 107 32.77 -16.66 -5.65
N TYR A 108 31.77 -16.57 -6.51
CA TYR A 108 30.38 -16.96 -6.24
C TYR A 108 29.82 -17.76 -7.40
N ASP A 109 28.77 -18.54 -7.16
CA ASP A 109 27.97 -19.11 -8.24
C ASP A 109 27.33 -17.99 -9.07
N ILE A 110 27.32 -18.14 -10.39
CA ILE A 110 26.68 -17.17 -11.28
C ILE A 110 25.18 -17.20 -11.01
N ILE A 111 24.67 -16.14 -10.37
CA ILE A 111 23.24 -15.92 -10.19
C ILE A 111 22.68 -15.51 -11.54
N LYS A 112 21.98 -16.44 -12.21
CA LYS A 112 21.19 -16.08 -13.40
C LYS A 112 20.01 -15.25 -12.92
N LEU A 113 19.96 -14.00 -13.36
CA LEU A 113 18.76 -13.19 -13.21
C LEU A 113 17.60 -13.96 -13.87
N PRO A 114 16.40 -13.95 -13.26
CA PRO A 114 15.24 -14.60 -13.85
C PRO A 114 15.00 -14.05 -15.26
N ASP A 115 14.75 -14.93 -16.23
CA ASP A 115 14.37 -14.56 -17.58
C ASP A 115 12.83 -14.62 -17.69
N PRO A 116 12.15 -13.50 -17.98
CA PRO A 116 12.70 -12.19 -18.35
C PRO A 116 13.15 -11.33 -17.16
N LEU A 117 14.28 -10.61 -17.36
CA LEU A 117 14.94 -9.71 -16.40
C LEU A 117 13.98 -8.70 -15.76
N VAL A 118 12.98 -8.30 -16.56
CA VAL A 118 11.81 -7.59 -16.14
C VAL A 118 10.67 -8.57 -16.36
N PRO A 119 9.89 -8.96 -15.33
CA PRO A 119 8.69 -9.76 -15.56
C PRO A 119 7.91 -9.10 -16.70
N VAL A 120 7.49 -9.88 -17.71
CA VAL A 120 6.75 -9.37 -18.86
C VAL A 120 5.74 -8.37 -18.33
N LYS A 121 5.82 -7.10 -18.79
CA LYS A 121 4.86 -6.06 -18.39
C LYS A 121 3.51 -6.73 -18.46
N PRO A 122 2.79 -6.89 -17.33
CA PRO A 122 1.61 -7.73 -17.29
C PRO A 122 0.76 -7.29 -18.46
N ILE A 123 0.38 -8.23 -19.33
CA ILE A 123 -0.48 -7.94 -20.47
C ILE A 123 -1.58 -7.06 -19.89
N ILE A 124 -1.62 -5.79 -20.30
CA ILE A 124 -2.67 -4.89 -19.84
C ILE A 124 -3.90 -5.53 -20.42
N ASP A 125 -4.64 -6.15 -19.53
CA ASP A 125 -5.79 -6.90 -19.95
C ASP A 125 -6.84 -5.89 -20.38
N THR A 126 -6.92 -5.69 -21.69
CA THR A 126 -7.96 -4.89 -22.33
C THR A 126 -9.21 -5.73 -22.59
N THR A 127 -9.14 -7.05 -22.37
CA THR A 127 -10.31 -7.82 -22.01
C THR A 127 -10.88 -7.22 -20.73
N PHE A 128 -12.19 -7.17 -20.58
CA PHE A 128 -12.79 -6.91 -19.27
C PHE A 128 -12.45 -8.10 -18.34
N LYS A 129 -11.20 -8.28 -17.86
CA LYS A 129 -10.96 -9.17 -16.71
C LYS A 129 -11.46 -8.45 -15.47
N TYR A 130 -12.67 -8.82 -15.14
CA TYR A 130 -12.96 -9.29 -13.81
C TYR A 130 -11.85 -10.31 -13.39
N LYS A 131 -10.75 -9.83 -12.80
CA LYS A 131 -9.68 -10.70 -12.28
C LYS A 131 -10.19 -11.35 -11.00
N ASN A 132 -10.91 -12.44 -11.20
CA ASN A 132 -11.68 -13.16 -10.21
C ASN A 132 -10.80 -14.13 -9.39
N THR A 133 -9.71 -13.66 -8.79
CA THR A 133 -8.83 -14.54 -7.98
C THR A 133 -8.68 -14.14 -6.51
N ARG A 134 -9.38 -13.10 -6.03
CA ARG A 134 -9.54 -12.83 -4.59
C ARG A 134 -10.95 -12.42 -4.13
N LEU A 135 -11.87 -12.08 -5.03
CA LEU A 135 -13.22 -11.58 -4.67
C LEU A 135 -14.38 -12.41 -5.27
N GLY A 136 -14.10 -13.50 -5.98
CA GLY A 136 -15.09 -14.21 -6.81
C GLY A 136 -16.27 -14.88 -6.08
N HIS A 137 -16.30 -14.83 -4.75
CA HIS A 137 -17.42 -15.34 -3.94
C HIS A 137 -18.05 -14.27 -3.04
N PHE A 138 -17.58 -13.02 -3.09
CA PHE A 138 -18.20 -11.86 -2.41
C PHE A 138 -19.20 -11.11 -3.29
N CYS A 139 -19.19 -11.42 -4.58
CA CYS A 139 -20.07 -10.83 -5.57
C CYS A 139 -20.83 -11.92 -6.32
N GLU A 140 -22.15 -11.75 -6.44
CA GLU A 140 -22.95 -12.48 -7.40
C GLU A 140 -22.86 -11.78 -8.75
N LEU A 141 -22.78 -12.52 -9.86
CA LEU A 141 -22.95 -11.92 -11.18
C LEU A 141 -24.45 -11.84 -11.47
N LYS A 142 -25.00 -10.62 -11.54
CA LYS A 142 -26.34 -10.34 -12.07
C LYS A 142 -26.20 -9.48 -13.32
N ASP A 143 -26.76 -9.94 -14.43
CA ASP A 143 -26.67 -9.26 -15.74
C ASP A 143 -25.23 -8.94 -16.17
N SER A 144 -24.31 -9.90 -15.95
CA SER A 144 -22.88 -9.76 -16.23
C SER A 144 -22.18 -8.62 -15.48
N LYS A 145 -22.82 -8.07 -14.45
CA LYS A 145 -22.25 -7.09 -13.53
C LYS A 145 -22.05 -7.71 -12.14
N PRO A 146 -20.98 -7.34 -11.45
CA PRO A 146 -20.75 -7.79 -10.09
C PRO A 146 -21.68 -7.07 -9.10
N VAL A 147 -22.38 -7.85 -8.31
CA VAL A 147 -23.19 -7.36 -7.19
C VAL A 147 -22.56 -7.87 -5.91
N TYR A 148 -21.82 -7.01 -5.22
CA TYR A 148 -21.25 -7.34 -3.92
C TYR A 148 -22.36 -7.49 -2.89
N PHE A 149 -22.23 -8.48 -2.00
CA PHE A 149 -23.18 -8.62 -0.90
C PHE A 149 -23.11 -7.38 -0.01
N ASN A 150 -24.25 -6.69 0.07
CA ASN A 150 -24.47 -5.51 0.86
C ASN A 150 -25.89 -5.58 1.40
N ASN A 151 -26.01 -5.62 2.72
CA ASN A 151 -27.28 -5.62 3.43
C ASN A 151 -27.45 -4.40 4.34
N ILE A 152 -26.61 -3.36 4.20
CA ILE A 152 -26.79 -2.11 4.93
C ILE A 152 -28.03 -1.39 4.40
N PRO A 153 -29.05 -1.16 5.23
CA PRO A 153 -30.23 -0.41 4.81
C PRO A 153 -29.91 1.08 4.60
N LYS A 154 -30.50 1.67 3.56
CA LYS A 154 -30.30 3.09 3.19
C LYS A 154 -30.74 4.05 4.30
N ASN A 155 -31.95 3.88 4.82
CA ASN A 155 -32.59 4.81 5.77
C ASN A 155 -33.12 4.12 7.04
N ALA A 156 -32.50 3.01 7.44
CA ALA A 156 -32.89 2.28 8.64
C ALA A 156 -31.66 1.78 9.41
N SER A 157 -31.90 1.30 10.63
CA SER A 157 -30.92 0.56 11.41
C SER A 157 -30.79 -0.87 10.91
N CYS A 158 -29.63 -1.47 11.14
CA CYS A 158 -29.37 -2.88 10.80
C CYS A 158 -30.23 -3.81 11.66
N ILE A 159 -31.07 -4.64 11.01
CA ILE A 159 -31.91 -5.64 11.68
C ILE A 159 -31.33 -7.04 11.49
N ASN A 160 -30.98 -7.38 10.25
CA ASN A 160 -30.48 -8.70 9.88
C ASN A 160 -28.98 -8.64 9.63
N ALA A 161 -28.24 -9.48 10.33
CA ALA A 161 -26.80 -9.60 10.15
C ALA A 161 -26.51 -10.27 8.80
N MET A 162 -25.28 -10.14 8.30
CA MET A 162 -24.87 -10.83 7.08
C MET A 162 -25.07 -12.35 7.26
N PRO A 163 -25.56 -13.07 6.24
CA PRO A 163 -25.70 -14.51 6.32
C PRO A 163 -24.36 -15.21 6.56
N GLU A 164 -24.42 -16.35 7.26
CA GLU A 164 -23.23 -17.12 7.66
C GLU A 164 -22.41 -17.61 6.46
N GLU A 165 -23.04 -17.89 5.32
CA GLU A 165 -22.36 -18.26 4.08
C GLU A 165 -21.32 -17.21 3.65
N TYR A 166 -21.69 -15.93 3.73
CA TYR A 166 -20.78 -14.82 3.40
C TYR A 166 -19.67 -14.67 4.45
N LEU A 167 -19.93 -15.01 5.71
CA LEU A 167 -18.91 -15.02 6.75
C LEU A 167 -17.88 -16.13 6.47
N ASN A 168 -18.34 -17.30 6.01
CA ASN A 168 -17.46 -18.41 5.62
C ASN A 168 -16.58 -18.03 4.42
N TYR A 169 -17.11 -17.31 3.42
CA TYR A 169 -16.29 -16.78 2.35
C TYR A 169 -15.27 -15.75 2.87
N THR A 170 -15.69 -14.87 3.77
CA THR A 170 -14.79 -13.91 4.44
C THR A 170 -13.63 -14.65 5.11
N ASN A 171 -13.92 -15.70 5.86
CA ASN A 171 -12.93 -16.54 6.53
C ASN A 171 -11.89 -17.10 5.55
N LEU A 172 -12.33 -17.64 4.41
CA LEU A 172 -11.43 -18.17 3.38
C LEU A 172 -10.50 -17.09 2.81
N LEU A 173 -10.99 -15.85 2.65
CA LEU A 173 -10.15 -14.74 2.20
C LEU A 173 -9.14 -14.33 3.26
N MET A 174 -9.55 -14.26 4.53
CA MET A 174 -8.66 -13.91 5.64
C MET A 174 -7.50 -14.90 5.80
N VAL A 175 -7.78 -16.20 5.64
CA VAL A 175 -6.76 -17.26 5.73
C VAL A 175 -5.78 -17.20 4.56
N LYS A 176 -6.22 -16.74 3.37
CA LYS A 176 -5.38 -16.60 2.17
C LYS A 176 -4.60 -15.28 2.10
N ALA A 177 -4.94 -14.31 2.93
CA ALA A 177 -4.24 -13.05 3.00
C ALA A 177 -2.94 -13.24 3.80
N ASP A 178 -1.80 -13.03 3.14
CA ASP A 178 -0.48 -13.36 3.70
C ASP A 178 0.03 -12.26 4.65
N VAL A 179 -0.45 -11.02 4.48
CA VAL A 179 0.00 -9.85 5.25
C VAL A 179 -1.16 -9.18 6.00
N ALA A 180 -0.83 -8.53 7.11
CA ALA A 180 -1.80 -7.90 8.00
C ALA A 180 -2.67 -6.84 7.28
N ASP A 181 -2.07 -6.04 6.40
CA ASP A 181 -2.77 -4.99 5.64
C ASP A 181 -3.87 -5.57 4.74
N GLU A 182 -3.63 -6.72 4.10
CA GLU A 182 -4.62 -7.39 3.26
C GLU A 182 -5.81 -7.88 4.09
N LYS A 183 -5.55 -8.48 5.26
CA LYS A 183 -6.59 -8.91 6.20
C LYS A 183 -7.43 -7.71 6.66
N PHE A 184 -6.78 -6.60 6.97
CA PHE A 184 -7.47 -5.37 7.36
C PHE A 184 -8.38 -4.84 6.24
N ILE A 185 -7.88 -4.76 5.00
CA ILE A 185 -8.66 -4.28 3.85
C ILE A 185 -9.89 -5.18 3.61
N ILE A 186 -9.74 -6.50 3.71
CA ILE A 186 -10.87 -7.43 3.60
C ILE A 186 -11.89 -7.15 4.70
N ALA A 187 -11.44 -7.02 5.95
CA ALA A 187 -12.32 -6.82 7.11
C ALA A 187 -13.07 -5.50 7.02
N GLU A 188 -12.36 -4.43 6.65
CA GLU A 188 -12.90 -3.10 6.47
C GLU A 188 -14.02 -3.09 5.43
N ASN A 189 -13.79 -3.74 4.28
CA ASN A 189 -14.80 -3.84 3.23
C ASN A 189 -16.06 -4.59 3.70
N VAL A 190 -15.89 -5.65 4.47
CA VAL A 190 -17.02 -6.38 5.06
C VAL A 190 -17.83 -5.46 5.99
N CYS A 191 -17.15 -4.77 6.91
CA CYS A 191 -17.78 -3.88 7.89
C CYS A 191 -18.47 -2.66 7.27
N ARG A 192 -17.92 -2.13 6.16
CA ARG A 192 -18.48 -0.96 5.46
C ARG A 192 -19.71 -1.26 4.64
N ASN A 193 -19.91 -2.51 4.22
CA ASN A 193 -20.98 -2.90 3.31
C ASN A 193 -22.04 -3.78 3.97
N ASN A 194 -21.80 -4.28 5.19
CA ASN A 194 -22.70 -5.23 5.81
C ASN A 194 -23.14 -4.84 7.22
N CYS A 195 -24.39 -5.17 7.52
CA CYS A 195 -24.87 -5.32 8.88
C CYS A 195 -24.22 -6.56 9.50
N LEU A 196 -23.74 -6.42 10.73
CA LEU A 196 -22.99 -7.47 11.43
C LEU A 196 -23.58 -7.72 12.81
N SER A 197 -23.50 -8.96 13.29
CA SER A 197 -23.64 -9.20 14.73
C SER A 197 -22.33 -8.91 15.45
N VAL A 198 -22.40 -8.67 16.76
CA VAL A 198 -21.22 -8.54 17.63
C VAL A 198 -20.35 -9.79 17.54
N ALA A 199 -20.95 -10.97 17.44
CA ALA A 199 -20.23 -12.23 17.27
C ALA A 199 -19.46 -12.27 15.94
N GLN A 200 -20.07 -11.80 14.85
CA GLN A 200 -19.41 -11.71 13.53
C GLN A 200 -18.29 -10.68 13.53
N LEU A 201 -18.49 -9.51 14.14
CA LEU A 201 -17.43 -8.52 14.28
C LEU A 201 -16.26 -9.07 15.12
N ASN A 202 -16.54 -9.73 16.24
CA ASN A 202 -15.51 -10.40 17.04
C ASN A 202 -14.76 -11.48 16.25
N PHE A 203 -15.45 -12.20 15.36
CA PHE A 203 -14.79 -13.14 14.46
C PHE A 203 -13.79 -12.43 13.53
N LEU A 204 -14.18 -11.31 12.91
CA LEU A 204 -13.28 -10.53 12.05
C LEU A 204 -12.09 -9.96 12.83
N LEU A 205 -12.31 -9.46 14.05
CA LEU A 205 -11.27 -8.88 14.90
C LEU A 205 -10.17 -9.88 15.29
N LYS A 206 -10.43 -11.19 15.24
CA LYS A 206 -9.40 -12.23 15.48
C LYS A 206 -8.31 -12.25 14.41
N TYR A 207 -8.61 -11.79 13.19
CA TYR A 207 -7.66 -11.72 12.08
C TYR A 207 -6.79 -10.47 12.10
N ILE A 208 -7.11 -9.50 12.96
CA ILE A 208 -6.40 -8.23 13.06
C ILE A 208 -5.39 -8.34 14.20
N GLU A 209 -4.12 -8.11 13.89
CA GLU A 209 -3.02 -8.30 14.84
C GLU A 209 -2.83 -7.08 15.75
N PHE A 210 -2.99 -5.88 15.20
CA PHE A 210 -2.74 -4.62 15.89
C PHE A 210 -4.00 -4.07 16.57
N GLU A 211 -3.86 -3.58 17.81
CA GLU A 211 -5.01 -3.07 18.57
C GLU A 211 -5.57 -1.76 18.01
N LEU A 212 -4.72 -0.90 17.46
CA LEU A 212 -5.16 0.33 16.78
C LEU A 212 -6.07 0.01 15.60
N ASP A 213 -5.73 -1.03 14.82
CA ASP A 213 -6.53 -1.47 13.69
C ASP A 213 -7.84 -2.13 14.14
N LYS A 214 -7.82 -2.90 15.23
CA LYS A 214 -9.06 -3.42 15.84
C LYS A 214 -10.00 -2.29 16.26
N LEU A 215 -9.48 -1.25 16.93
CA LEU A 215 -10.26 -0.07 17.31
C LEU A 215 -10.82 0.64 16.08
N LYS A 216 -10.01 0.82 15.04
CA LYS A 216 -10.43 1.45 13.78
C LYS A 216 -11.56 0.66 13.12
N LEU A 217 -11.39 -0.67 12.97
CA LEU A 217 -12.37 -1.55 12.36
C LEU A 217 -13.68 -1.57 13.15
N LEU A 218 -13.60 -1.60 14.48
CA LEU A 218 -14.76 -1.57 15.36
C LEU A 218 -15.54 -0.27 15.20
N LYS A 219 -14.87 0.89 15.19
CA LYS A 219 -15.51 2.21 14.97
C LYS A 219 -16.26 2.26 13.63
N ILE A 220 -15.73 1.60 12.58
CA ILE A 220 -16.40 1.49 11.28
C ILE A 220 -17.65 0.60 11.36
N ALA A 221 -17.57 -0.54 12.04
CA ALA A 221 -18.65 -1.52 12.11
C ALA A 221 -19.76 -1.16 13.11
N TYR A 222 -19.46 -0.36 14.14
CA TYR A 222 -20.30 -0.17 15.32
C TYR A 222 -21.75 0.21 14.99
N PHE A 223 -21.95 1.16 14.08
CA PHE A 223 -23.27 1.66 13.70
C PHE A 223 -24.06 0.68 12.81
N ASN A 224 -23.40 -0.34 12.29
CA ASN A 224 -24.01 -1.40 11.49
C ASN A 224 -24.21 -2.69 12.30
N LEU A 225 -24.09 -2.64 13.64
CA LEU A 225 -24.32 -3.78 14.50
C LEU A 225 -25.81 -4.05 14.72
N THR A 226 -26.22 -5.31 14.63
CA THR A 226 -27.62 -5.73 14.80
C THR A 226 -28.00 -5.96 16.27
N ASP A 227 -27.02 -6.27 17.12
CA ASP A 227 -27.20 -6.69 18.52
C ASP A 227 -26.31 -5.86 19.46
N LEU A 228 -26.46 -4.53 19.41
CA LEU A 228 -25.70 -3.57 20.23
C LEU A 228 -25.74 -3.84 21.75
N ASN A 229 -26.75 -4.56 22.24
CA ASN A 229 -26.82 -5.00 23.64
C ASN A 229 -25.62 -5.87 24.04
N ASN A 230 -25.04 -6.60 23.09
CA ASN A 230 -23.90 -7.49 23.30
C ASN A 230 -22.55 -6.76 23.15
N LYS A 231 -22.51 -5.44 22.90
CA LYS A 231 -21.28 -4.69 22.57
C LYS A 231 -20.11 -4.85 23.55
N LYS A 232 -20.39 -5.17 24.83
CA LYS A 232 -19.34 -5.44 25.83
C LYS A 232 -18.48 -6.65 25.46
N ASP A 233 -19.01 -7.60 24.70
CA ASP A 233 -18.23 -8.74 24.23
C ASP A 233 -17.09 -8.36 23.28
N LEU A 234 -17.12 -7.14 22.72
CA LEU A 234 -16.03 -6.63 21.88
C LEU A 234 -14.77 -6.31 22.69
N GLU A 235 -14.90 -6.07 24.01
CA GLU A 235 -13.75 -5.84 24.90
C GLU A 235 -12.79 -7.04 24.91
N LYS A 236 -13.34 -8.26 24.76
CA LYS A 236 -12.58 -9.53 24.74
C LYS A 236 -11.61 -9.63 23.56
N SER A 237 -11.76 -8.78 22.54
CA SER A 237 -10.85 -8.74 21.39
C SER A 237 -9.56 -7.97 21.67
N PHE A 238 -9.47 -7.27 22.81
CA PHE A 238 -8.32 -6.45 23.21
C PHE A 238 -7.52 -7.13 24.32
N ARG A 239 -6.20 -6.95 24.27
CA ARG A 239 -5.22 -7.45 25.25
C ARG A 239 -4.82 -6.33 26.21
N PHE A 240 -4.77 -5.08 25.76
CA PHE A 240 -4.37 -3.94 26.59
C PHE A 240 -5.58 -3.19 27.18
N GLU A 241 -5.47 -2.86 28.47
CA GLU A 241 -6.49 -2.09 29.20
C GLU A 241 -6.70 -0.69 28.60
N SER A 242 -5.64 -0.06 28.07
CA SER A 242 -5.73 1.24 27.41
C SER A 242 -6.68 1.22 26.22
N SER A 243 -6.67 0.14 25.42
CA SER A 243 -7.55 0.00 24.26
C SER A 243 -8.98 -0.29 24.68
N VAL A 244 -9.17 -1.06 25.75
CA VAL A 244 -10.50 -1.27 26.37
C VAL A 244 -11.06 0.05 26.90
N SER A 245 -10.22 0.89 27.51
CA SER A 245 -10.61 2.22 27.98
C SER A 245 -10.98 3.15 26.82
N GLU A 246 -10.22 3.14 25.73
CA GLU A 246 -10.55 3.90 24.52
C GLU A 246 -11.87 3.44 23.89
N LEU A 247 -12.07 2.12 23.79
CA LEU A 247 -13.31 1.53 23.29
C LEU A 247 -14.52 1.95 24.14
N ASN A 248 -14.40 1.89 25.46
CA ASN A 248 -15.46 2.29 26.37
C ASN A 248 -15.76 3.80 26.30
N SER A 249 -14.73 4.61 26.08
CA SER A 249 -14.89 6.05 25.83
C SER A 249 -15.64 6.31 24.52
N PHE A 250 -15.34 5.54 23.47
CA PHE A 250 -16.12 5.56 22.23
C PHE A 250 -17.57 5.14 22.46
N PHE A 251 -17.86 4.05 23.18
CA PHE A 251 -19.25 3.62 23.43
C PHE A 251 -20.11 4.64 24.18
N LYS A 252 -19.50 5.49 25.02
CA LYS A 252 -20.20 6.58 25.73
C LYS A 252 -20.51 7.77 24.82
N THR A 253 -19.70 7.98 23.78
CA THR A 253 -19.76 9.16 22.90
C THR A 253 -20.34 8.83 21.52
N ALA A 254 -20.49 7.55 21.18
CA ALA A 254 -20.98 7.11 19.88
C ALA A 254 -22.46 7.46 19.70
N VAL A 255 -22.74 8.30 18.70
CA VAL A 255 -24.08 8.65 18.21
C VAL A 255 -24.19 8.19 16.76
N ASP A 256 -25.26 7.49 16.40
CA ASP A 256 -25.43 6.90 15.06
C ASP A 256 -25.51 7.98 13.97
N PRO A 257 -24.59 8.00 12.97
CA PRO A 257 -24.62 8.89 11.83
C PRO A 257 -25.97 8.95 11.11
N LYS A 258 -26.72 7.84 11.08
CA LYS A 258 -28.05 7.75 10.44
C LYS A 258 -29.16 8.38 11.29
N THR A 259 -28.98 8.45 12.60
CA THR A 259 -29.90 9.18 13.50
C THR A 259 -29.74 10.70 13.45
N PHE A 260 -28.74 11.22 12.71
CA PHE A 260 -28.67 12.64 12.35
C PHE A 260 -29.63 13.02 11.21
N ALA A 261 -30.44 12.08 10.72
CA ALA A 261 -31.60 12.42 9.93
C ALA A 261 -32.64 13.18 10.79
N SER A 262 -32.66 14.50 10.57
CA SER A 262 -33.72 15.46 10.94
C SER A 262 -33.58 16.31 12.21
N LYS A 263 -32.44 17.01 12.34
CA LYS A 263 -32.59 18.48 12.36
C LYS A 263 -32.20 18.96 10.97
N ASN A 264 -33.17 19.06 10.07
CA ASN A 264 -32.94 19.68 8.77
C ASN A 264 -32.54 21.13 9.03
N CYS A 265 -31.24 21.40 8.99
CA CYS A 265 -30.69 22.74 9.00
C CYS A 265 -31.20 23.43 7.74
N LYS A 266 -32.24 24.25 7.89
CA LYS A 266 -32.76 25.11 6.82
C LYS A 266 -32.09 26.48 6.85
N THR A 267 -31.72 26.93 8.03
CA THR A 267 -31.16 28.26 8.27
C THR A 267 -29.83 28.13 9.01
N PRO A 268 -28.75 28.73 8.51
CA PRO A 268 -27.48 28.77 9.22
C PRO A 268 -27.59 29.57 10.52
N SER A 269 -26.77 29.21 11.51
CA SER A 269 -26.58 29.94 12.76
C SER A 269 -26.00 31.33 12.48
N SER A 270 -26.10 32.25 13.45
CA SER A 270 -25.56 33.60 13.24
C SER A 270 -24.03 33.56 13.08
N PRO A 271 -23.43 34.50 12.31
CA PRO A 271 -21.98 34.59 12.21
C PRO A 271 -21.27 34.77 13.57
N GLU A 272 -21.93 35.41 14.53
CA GLU A 272 -21.38 35.62 15.88
C GLU A 272 -21.28 34.29 16.64
N ASP A 273 -22.33 33.47 16.61
CA ASP A 273 -22.34 32.15 17.25
C ASP A 273 -21.21 31.25 16.71
N VAL A 274 -21.02 31.25 15.39
CA VAL A 274 -19.95 30.47 14.74
C VAL A 274 -18.57 31.03 15.08
N LYS A 275 -18.42 32.34 15.24
CA LYS A 275 -17.17 32.97 15.65
C LYS A 275 -16.84 32.67 17.11
N THR A 276 -17.83 32.64 18.00
CA THR A 276 -17.66 32.16 19.37
C THR A 276 -17.19 30.70 19.36
N PHE A 277 -17.85 29.83 18.59
CA PHE A 277 -17.41 28.44 18.46
C PHE A 277 -15.98 28.33 17.89
N GLN A 278 -15.64 29.11 16.87
CA GLN A 278 -14.28 29.16 16.32
C GLN A 278 -13.25 29.56 17.38
N SER A 279 -13.60 30.54 18.25
CA SER A 279 -12.71 31.00 19.31
C SER A 279 -12.44 29.90 20.35
N GLU A 280 -13.45 29.08 20.66
CA GLU A 280 -13.31 27.94 21.58
C GLU A 280 -12.37 26.86 21.02
N LEU A 281 -12.42 26.60 19.71
CA LEU A 281 -11.48 25.69 19.04
C LEU A 281 -10.06 26.27 19.01
N SER A 282 -9.94 27.58 18.80
CA SER A 282 -8.64 28.26 18.65
C SER A 282 -7.83 28.33 19.94
N VAL A 283 -8.43 28.06 21.10
CA VAL A 283 -7.72 27.93 22.39
C VAL A 283 -6.68 26.80 22.36
N TYR A 284 -6.92 25.75 21.58
CA TYR A 284 -6.06 24.56 21.55
C TYR A 284 -4.94 24.68 20.50
N THR A 285 -3.76 24.15 20.83
CA THR A 285 -2.55 24.27 19.99
C THR A 285 -2.38 23.14 18.98
N ASN A 286 -3.02 21.98 19.20
CA ASN A 286 -2.96 20.83 18.31
C ASN A 286 -4.36 20.41 17.84
N ASP A 287 -4.41 19.78 16.66
CA ASP A 287 -5.67 19.42 16.02
C ASP A 287 -6.44 18.31 16.74
N ALA A 288 -5.75 17.39 17.43
CA ALA A 288 -6.42 16.34 18.20
C ALA A 288 -7.34 16.93 19.27
N GLN A 289 -6.84 17.92 20.04
CA GLN A 289 -7.64 18.62 21.04
C GLN A 289 -8.76 19.46 20.40
N ARG A 290 -8.48 20.17 19.30
CA ARG A 290 -9.52 20.89 18.54
C ARG A 290 -10.63 19.96 18.10
N TYR A 291 -10.27 18.78 17.61
CA TYR A 291 -11.22 17.80 17.08
C TYR A 291 -12.08 17.20 18.19
N GLU A 292 -11.49 16.85 19.34
CA GLU A 292 -12.25 16.38 20.51
C GLU A 292 -13.25 17.42 21.02
N THR A 293 -12.88 18.70 21.02
CA THR A 293 -13.80 19.79 21.41
C THR A 293 -14.86 20.03 20.34
N PHE A 294 -14.47 20.06 19.06
CA PHE A 294 -15.38 20.17 17.92
C PHE A 294 -16.50 19.14 17.98
N LYS A 295 -16.17 17.86 18.21
CA LYS A 295 -17.16 16.76 18.30
C LYS A 295 -18.24 16.99 19.36
N LYS A 296 -17.94 17.73 20.42
CA LYS A 296 -18.90 18.00 21.52
C LYS A 296 -19.86 19.13 21.19
N LEU A 297 -19.43 20.08 20.37
CA LEU A 297 -20.11 21.37 20.18
C LEU A 297 -20.79 21.49 18.82
N TYR A 298 -20.24 20.84 17.79
CA TYR A 298 -20.66 21.08 16.41
C TYR A 298 -22.15 20.83 16.15
N ASP A 299 -22.76 19.90 16.91
CA ASP A 299 -24.15 19.47 16.75
C ASP A 299 -25.18 20.56 17.09
N GLY A 300 -24.79 21.53 17.93
CA GLY A 300 -25.63 22.62 18.41
C GLY A 300 -25.94 23.70 17.36
N PHE A 301 -25.26 23.68 16.21
CA PHE A 301 -25.35 24.74 15.20
C PHE A 301 -25.76 24.19 13.83
N CYS A 302 -26.24 25.11 12.99
CA CYS A 302 -26.42 24.89 11.56
C CYS A 302 -25.44 25.78 10.80
N TYR A 303 -24.87 25.29 9.70
CA TYR A 303 -23.77 25.98 9.03
C TYR A 303 -24.12 26.34 7.59
N SER A 304 -23.75 27.53 7.15
CA SER A 304 -23.60 27.84 5.73
C SER A 304 -22.32 27.19 5.20
N LYS A 305 -22.18 27.11 3.88
CA LYS A 305 -20.93 26.62 3.28
C LYS A 305 -19.73 27.47 3.73
N ASP A 306 -19.89 28.79 3.90
CA ASP A 306 -18.81 29.67 4.35
C ASP A 306 -18.45 29.46 5.82
N GLN A 307 -19.45 29.19 6.67
CA GLN A 307 -19.22 28.89 8.08
C GLN A 307 -18.49 27.56 8.26
N VAL A 308 -18.78 26.56 7.41
CA VAL A 308 -18.01 25.31 7.37
C VAL A 308 -16.53 25.59 7.07
N VAL A 309 -16.24 26.42 6.07
CA VAL A 309 -14.86 26.81 5.72
C VAL A 309 -14.14 27.47 6.91
N ILE A 310 -14.82 28.36 7.63
CA ILE A 310 -14.28 29.03 8.83
C ILE A 310 -13.86 27.99 9.89
N ILE A 311 -14.73 27.01 10.17
CA ILE A 311 -14.44 25.97 11.16
C ILE A 311 -13.31 25.04 10.67
N LEU A 312 -13.32 24.63 9.39
CA LEU A 312 -12.30 23.75 8.84
C LEU A 312 -10.90 24.38 8.85
N ASN A 313 -10.81 25.70 8.66
CA ASN A 313 -9.54 26.43 8.74
C ASN A 313 -8.96 26.55 10.17
N THR A 314 -9.69 26.11 11.19
CA THR A 314 -9.12 25.99 12.55
C THR A 314 -8.19 24.77 12.69
N PHE A 315 -8.32 23.78 11.81
CA PHE A 315 -7.47 22.59 11.76
C PHE A 315 -6.27 22.82 10.84
N ILE A 316 -5.12 22.27 11.22
CA ILE A 316 -3.88 22.36 10.44
C ILE A 316 -3.84 21.23 9.41
N HIS A 317 -4.15 20.00 9.81
CA HIS A 317 -3.99 18.80 9.00
C HIS A 317 -5.28 18.40 8.28
N ASP A 318 -5.12 17.96 7.03
CA ASP A 318 -6.22 17.54 6.15
C ASP A 318 -7.02 16.33 6.68
N ARG A 319 -6.39 15.48 7.50
CA ARG A 319 -7.05 14.33 8.13
C ARG A 319 -8.21 14.79 9.02
N GLU A 320 -7.92 15.65 10.00
CA GLU A 320 -8.91 16.17 10.92
C GLU A 320 -9.91 17.10 10.22
N LYS A 321 -9.46 17.89 9.23
CA LYS A 321 -10.36 18.67 8.36
C LYS A 321 -11.38 17.77 7.66
N LEU A 322 -10.96 16.64 7.12
CA LEU A 322 -11.84 15.77 6.34
C LEU A 322 -12.88 15.11 7.25
N ASP A 323 -12.46 14.61 8.41
CA ASP A 323 -13.35 14.02 9.38
C ASP A 323 -14.37 15.05 9.90
N ALA A 324 -13.93 16.27 10.21
CA ALA A 324 -14.81 17.38 10.58
C ALA A 324 -15.77 17.78 9.43
N ALA A 325 -15.30 17.80 8.18
CA ALA A 325 -16.11 18.14 7.02
C ALA A 325 -17.24 17.12 6.81
N LYS A 326 -16.97 15.82 6.96
CA LYS A 326 -17.99 14.76 6.88
C LYS A 326 -19.08 14.95 7.93
N MET A 327 -18.72 15.40 9.14
CA MET A 327 -19.68 15.70 10.21
C MET A 327 -20.49 16.98 9.91
N LEU A 328 -19.81 18.04 9.46
CA LEU A 328 -20.44 19.32 9.11
C LEU A 328 -21.38 19.22 7.92
N TYR A 329 -21.17 18.28 7.00
CA TYR A 329 -22.07 18.01 5.87
C TYR A 329 -23.53 17.81 6.32
N PHE A 330 -23.73 17.05 7.41
CA PHE A 330 -25.08 16.77 7.91
C PHE A 330 -25.75 17.99 8.55
N LYS A 331 -24.97 18.99 8.96
CA LYS A 331 -25.42 20.25 9.57
C LYS A 331 -25.33 21.45 8.63
N CYS A 332 -24.91 21.24 7.39
CA CYS A 332 -24.84 22.28 6.39
C CYS A 332 -26.21 22.53 5.76
N ALA A 333 -26.63 23.79 5.70
CA ALA A 333 -27.88 24.19 5.05
C ALA A 333 -27.80 24.09 3.51
N GLU A 334 -26.60 24.26 2.94
CA GLU A 334 -26.37 24.36 1.49
C GLU A 334 -25.68 23.10 0.94
N LYS A 335 -26.31 21.94 1.08
CA LYS A 335 -25.71 20.63 0.71
C LYS A 335 -25.32 20.53 -0.76
N ASP A 336 -26.05 21.18 -1.66
CA ASP A 336 -25.77 21.12 -3.10
C ASP A 336 -24.42 21.75 -3.48
N ASN A 337 -23.98 22.74 -2.70
CA ASN A 337 -22.74 23.48 -2.90
C ASN A 337 -21.61 23.02 -1.97
N PHE A 338 -21.81 21.93 -1.22
CA PHE A 338 -20.86 21.51 -0.18
C PHE A 338 -19.47 21.19 -0.75
N LEU A 339 -19.38 20.73 -1.99
CA LEU A 339 -18.09 20.44 -2.65
C LEU A 339 -17.24 21.68 -2.89
N LEU A 340 -17.79 22.89 -2.80
CA LEU A 340 -17.04 24.14 -2.93
C LEU A 340 -16.10 24.41 -1.75
N ILE A 341 -16.19 23.63 -0.66
CA ILE A 341 -15.21 23.72 0.44
C ILE A 341 -13.88 23.05 0.08
N SER A 342 -13.75 22.42 -1.09
CA SER A 342 -12.55 21.63 -1.47
C SER A 342 -11.25 22.43 -1.38
N ASP A 343 -11.30 23.75 -1.53
CA ASP A 343 -10.13 24.63 -1.50
C ASP A 343 -9.47 24.74 -0.11
N VAL A 344 -10.12 24.26 0.96
CA VAL A 344 -9.53 24.23 2.32
C VAL A 344 -8.54 23.07 2.53
N PHE A 345 -8.53 22.11 1.60
CA PHE A 345 -7.68 20.92 1.66
C PHE A 345 -6.39 21.14 0.87
N SER A 346 -5.30 20.62 1.42
CA SER A 346 -3.95 20.72 0.86
C SER A 346 -3.66 19.57 -0.12
N TYR A 347 -4.32 18.43 0.04
CA TYR A 347 -4.04 17.21 -0.72
C TYR A 347 -5.19 16.81 -1.65
N ASN A 348 -4.85 16.42 -2.88
CA ASN A 348 -5.81 15.99 -3.89
C ASN A 348 -6.53 14.69 -3.51
N GLU A 349 -5.86 13.79 -2.78
CA GLU A 349 -6.43 12.54 -2.27
C GLU A 349 -7.59 12.84 -1.31
N THR A 350 -7.41 13.79 -0.41
CA THR A 350 -8.43 14.22 0.55
C THR A 350 -9.65 14.83 -0.14
N ILE A 351 -9.41 15.64 -1.19
CA ILE A 351 -10.47 16.20 -2.04
C ILE A 351 -11.25 15.07 -2.74
N SER A 352 -10.55 14.05 -3.24
CA SER A 352 -11.19 12.88 -3.88
C SER A 352 -12.05 12.09 -2.89
N GLU A 353 -11.58 11.90 -1.66
CA GLU A 353 -12.33 11.20 -0.62
C GLU A 353 -13.59 11.97 -0.19
N LEU A 354 -13.50 13.31 -0.09
CA LEU A 354 -14.67 14.15 0.17
C LEU A 354 -15.71 14.04 -0.96
N LYS A 355 -15.27 14.06 -2.21
CA LYS A 355 -16.15 13.90 -3.39
C LYS A 355 -16.88 12.57 -3.36
N ASP A 356 -16.17 11.47 -3.10
CA ASP A 356 -16.76 10.14 -2.95
C ASP A 356 -17.79 10.11 -1.82
N PHE A 357 -17.45 10.66 -0.65
CA PHE A 357 -18.36 10.77 0.49
C PHE A 357 -19.67 11.50 0.13
N VAL A 358 -19.59 12.70 -0.46
CA VAL A 358 -20.78 13.50 -0.82
C VAL A 358 -21.63 12.79 -1.88
N SER A 359 -20.99 12.15 -2.87
CA SER A 359 -21.70 11.41 -3.92
C SER A 359 -22.57 10.27 -3.37
N LYS A 360 -22.09 9.60 -2.31
CA LYS A 360 -22.80 8.52 -1.62
C LYS A 360 -24.03 8.98 -0.84
N GLN A 361 -24.16 10.28 -0.55
CA GLN A 361 -25.31 10.83 0.18
C GLN A 361 -26.45 11.31 -0.75
N LYS A 362 -26.20 11.42 -2.06
CA LYS A 362 -27.21 11.82 -3.06
C LYS A 362 -27.97 10.63 -3.65
N ASN A 363 -27.58 9.39 -3.33
CA ASN A 363 -28.16 8.12 -3.79
C ASN A 363 -28.81 7.32 -2.65
#